data_AF-A0A930T669-F1
#
_entry.id   AF-A0A930T669-F1
#
_cell.length_a   1.000
_cell.length_b   1.000
_cell.length_c   1.000
_cell.angle_alpha   90.00
_cell.angle_beta   90.00
_cell.angle_gamma   90.00
#
_symmetry.space_group_name_H-M   'P 1'
#
loop_
_entity.id
_entity.type
_entity.pdbx_description
1 polymer ?
#
loop_
_entity_poly.entity_id
_entity_poly.type
_entity_poly.pdbx_seq_one_letter_code
_entity_poly.pdbx_strand_id
1 'polypeptide(L)'
;MKAFEVMATLNSDKELLLDDHLDIITPSRVKVILLVSDDNESDPDDTPVAEIQASLRRALQERKEGKTRPISELWERIDGE
;
A
#
# COMPACT_ATOMS: atom_id res chain seq x y z
N MET A 1 17.47 -19.29 -15.63
CA MET A 1 17.49 -17.84 -15.34
C MET A 1 16.96 -17.66 -13.92
N LYS A 2 17.62 -16.86 -13.07
CA LYS A 2 17.19 -16.58 -11.70
C LYS A 2 16.88 -15.09 -11.60
N ALA A 3 15.69 -14.76 -11.13
CA ALA A 3 15.27 -13.37 -10.91
C ALA A 3 15.62 -12.96 -9.47
N PHE A 4 16.04 -11.72 -9.30
CA PHE A 4 16.31 -11.10 -8.01
C PHE A 4 15.53 -9.79 -7.96
N GLU A 5 14.85 -9.55 -6.85
CA GLU A 5 14.15 -8.31 -6.58
C GLU A 5 15.00 -7.49 -5.60
N VAL A 6 15.41 -6.31 -6.02
CA VAL A 6 16.22 -5.37 -5.24
C VAL A 6 15.64 -3.98 -5.47
N MET A 7 15.54 -3.19 -4.40
CA MET A 7 15.09 -1.81 -4.49
C MET A 7 16.16 -0.97 -5.19
N ALA A 8 15.71 -0.08 -6.07
CA ALA A 8 16.59 0.81 -6.80
C ALA A 8 15.90 2.15 -6.99
N THR A 9 16.67 3.21 -6.82
CA THR A 9 16.22 4.58 -6.98
C THR A 9 16.52 5.05 -8.40
N LEU A 10 15.52 5.58 -9.09
CA LEU A 10 15.70 6.28 -10.36
C LEU A 10 16.03 7.75 -10.07
N ASN A 11 17.24 8.20 -10.40
CA ASN A 11 17.63 9.58 -10.20
C ASN A 11 17.06 10.53 -11.28
N SER A 12 17.23 11.83 -11.08
CA SER A 12 16.78 12.88 -12.02
C SER A 12 17.45 12.79 -13.40
N ASP A 13 18.62 12.15 -13.47
CA ASP A 13 19.39 11.92 -14.69
C ASP A 13 18.99 10.61 -15.41
N LYS A 14 17.94 9.93 -14.93
CA LYS A 14 17.39 8.65 -15.44
C LYS A 14 18.35 7.47 -15.30
N GLU A 15 19.26 7.53 -14.34
CA GLU A 15 20.13 6.43 -13.95
C GLU A 15 19.47 5.62 -12.83
N LEU A 16 19.61 4.30 -12.92
CA LEU A 16 19.12 3.37 -11.90
C LEU A 16 20.24 3.10 -10.89
N LEU A 17 20.08 3.59 -9.66
CA LEU A 17 20.98 3.28 -8.57
C LEU A 17 20.38 2.17 -7.72
N LEU A 18 21.08 1.05 -7.62
CA LEU A 18 20.69 -0.02 -6.70
C LEU A 18 21.01 0.41 -5.27
N ASP A 19 20.07 0.19 -4.36
CA ASP A 19 20.26 0.55 -2.96
C ASP A 19 21.26 -0.40 -2.28
N ASP A 20 21.35 -1.64 -2.79
CA ASP A 20 22.21 -2.71 -2.27
C ASP A 20 23.03 -3.39 -3.38
N HIS A 21 24.14 -4.02 -2.97
CA HIS A 21 24.98 -4.81 -3.86
C HIS A 21 24.26 -6.07 -4.34
N LEU A 22 24.31 -6.30 -5.66
CA LEU A 22 23.87 -7.56 -6.26
C LEU A 22 24.97 -8.62 -6.06
N ASP A 23 24.70 -9.60 -5.19
CA ASP A 23 25.55 -10.80 -4.98
C ASP A 23 25.50 -11.77 -6.18
N ILE A 24 25.86 -11.27 -7.36
CA ILE A 24 25.98 -12.06 -8.57
C ILE A 24 27.44 -12.52 -8.64
N ILE A 25 27.63 -13.81 -8.39
CA ILE A 25 28.93 -14.49 -8.19
C ILE A 25 29.86 -14.38 -9.43
N THR A 26 29.35 -13.94 -10.58
CA THR A 26 30.13 -13.77 -11.82
C THR A 26 29.71 -12.53 -12.62
N PRO A 27 30.67 -11.68 -13.05
CA PRO A 27 30.39 -10.56 -13.95
C PRO A 27 29.82 -11.11 -15.27
N SER A 28 28.58 -10.75 -15.55
CA SER A 28 27.81 -11.27 -16.68
C SER A 28 26.77 -10.26 -17.13
N ARG A 29 26.26 -10.41 -18.36
CA ARG A 29 25.19 -9.56 -18.88
C ARG A 29 23.85 -9.97 -18.25
N VAL A 30 23.19 -9.03 -17.58
CA VAL A 30 21.88 -9.25 -16.95
C VAL A 30 20.75 -8.54 -17.71
N LYS A 31 19.52 -9.02 -17.52
CA LYS A 31 18.29 -8.35 -17.99
C LYS A 31 17.65 -7.66 -16.79
N VAL A 32 17.42 -6.35 -16.90
CA VAL A 32 16.75 -5.54 -15.87
C VAL A 32 15.28 -5.40 -16.23
N ILE A 33 14.39 -5.56 -15.25
CA ILE A 33 12.95 -5.30 -15.38
C ILE A 33 12.63 -4.18 -14.39
N LEU A 34 12.08 -3.09 -14.89
CA LEU A 34 11.65 -1.95 -14.09
C LEU A 34 10.15 -2.06 -13.88
N LEU A 35 9.72 -2.14 -12.63
CA LEU A 35 8.32 -2.01 -12.25
C LEU A 35 8.14 -0.59 -11.72
N VAL A 36 7.38 0.21 -12.44
CA VAL A 36 7.02 1.57 -12.02
C VAL A 36 5.55 1.49 -11.62
N SER A 37 5.23 1.84 -10.38
CA SER A 37 3.84 2.02 -9.96
C SER A 37 3.27 3.20 -10.73
N ASP A 38 2.18 2.97 -11.46
CA ASP A 38 1.41 4.08 -12.00
C ASP A 38 0.57 4.62 -10.84
N ASP A 39 1.15 5.51 -10.03
CA ASP A 39 0.43 6.18 -8.92
C ASP A 39 -0.79 7.00 -9.42
N ASN A 40 -1.02 7.06 -10.74
CA ASN A 40 -2.16 7.70 -11.38
C ASN A 40 -3.22 6.71 -11.88
N GLU A 41 -3.00 5.40 -11.82
CA GLU A 41 -4.07 4.42 -12.01
C GLU A 41 -4.89 4.34 -10.71
N SER A 42 -5.84 5.28 -10.57
CA SER A 42 -6.90 5.16 -9.57
C SER A 42 -7.70 3.91 -9.92
N ASP A 43 -7.60 2.87 -9.10
CA ASP A 43 -8.52 1.74 -9.17
C ASP A 43 -9.94 2.31 -8.98
N PRO A 44 -10.91 2.04 -9.87
CA PRO A 44 -12.28 2.49 -9.69
C PRO A 44 -12.94 1.93 -8.42
N ASP A 45 -12.40 0.84 -7.84
CA ASP A 45 -12.84 0.27 -6.57
C ASP A 45 -12.14 0.91 -5.35
N ASP A 46 -11.11 1.74 -5.54
CA ASP A 46 -10.43 2.41 -4.44
C ASP A 46 -11.28 3.54 -3.84
N THR A 47 -11.41 3.51 -2.52
CA THR A 47 -12.09 4.59 -1.79
C THR A 47 -11.20 5.83 -1.78
N PRO A 48 -11.70 7.00 -2.25
CA PRO A 48 -10.91 8.22 -2.27
C PRO A 48 -10.36 8.59 -0.88
N VAL A 49 -9.11 9.03 -0.81
CA VAL A 49 -8.46 9.46 0.45
C VAL A 49 -9.30 10.50 1.20
N ALA A 50 -9.98 11.40 0.49
CA ALA A 50 -10.86 12.40 1.08
C ALA A 50 -12.05 11.77 1.83
N GLU A 51 -12.62 10.70 1.30
CA GLU A 51 -13.72 9.96 1.93
C GLU A 51 -13.23 9.21 3.17
N ILE A 52 -12.06 8.57 3.08
CA ILE A 52 -11.41 7.92 4.23
C ILE A 52 -11.15 8.94 5.35
N GLN A 53 -10.63 10.13 5.01
CA GLN A 53 -10.40 11.17 6.01
C GLN A 53 -11.69 11.67 6.65
N ALA A 54 -12.76 11.84 5.86
CA ALA A 54 -14.05 12.26 6.37
C ALA A 54 -14.67 11.21 7.31
N SER A 55 -14.61 9.93 6.93
CA SER A 55 -15.12 8.82 7.75
C SER A 55 -14.36 8.70 9.06
N LEU A 56 -13.03 8.82 9.05
CA LEU A 56 -12.19 8.80 10.26
C LEU A 56 -12.50 9.98 11.19
N ARG A 57 -12.63 11.20 10.65
CA ARG A 57 -13.00 12.38 11.46
C ARG A 57 -14.35 12.18 12.15
N ARG A 58 -15.32 11.64 11.42
CA ARG A 58 -16.65 11.33 11.95
C ARG A 58 -16.57 10.27 13.06
N ALA A 59 -15.89 9.15 12.81
CA ALA A 59 -15.74 8.08 13.79
C ALA A 59 -15.06 8.56 15.08
N LEU A 60 -14.05 9.44 14.96
CA LEU A 60 -13.40 10.06 16.11
C LEU A 60 -14.35 10.98 16.89
N GLN A 61 -15.21 11.72 16.21
CA GLN A 61 -16.22 12.56 16.85
C GLN A 61 -17.29 11.71 17.55
N GLU A 62 -17.79 10.66 16.91
CA GLU A 62 -18.74 9.71 17.50
C GLU A 62 -18.16 9.04 18.76
N ARG A 63 -16.86 8.69 18.73
CA ARG A 63 -16.15 8.21 19.93
C ARG A 63 -16.14 9.24 21.06
N LYS A 64 -15.82 10.51 20.75
CA LYS A 64 -15.80 11.60 21.75
C LYS A 64 -17.18 11.85 22.36
N GLU A 65 -18.23 11.68 21.57
CA GLU A 65 -19.63 11.85 21.99
C GLU A 65 -20.21 10.61 22.69
N GLY A 66 -19.41 9.55 22.87
CA GLY A 66 -19.87 8.29 23.47
C GLY A 66 -20.84 7.49 22.59
N LYS A 67 -20.97 7.85 21.31
CA LYS A 67 -21.77 7.15 20.29
C LYS A 67 -21.04 5.93 19.76
N THR A 68 -20.55 5.09 20.65
CA THR A 68 -19.84 3.85 20.33
C THR A 68 -20.66 2.65 20.76
N ARG A 69 -20.49 1.51 20.08
CA ARG A 69 -21.08 0.25 20.49
C ARG A 69 -19.99 -0.74 20.84
N PRO A 70 -20.17 -1.57 21.89
CA PRO A 70 -19.24 -2.64 22.18
C PRO A 70 -19.27 -3.67 21.05
N ILE A 71 -18.12 -4.29 20.79
CA ILE A 71 -18.00 -5.29 19.73
C ILE A 71 -18.89 -6.52 19.96
N SER A 72 -19.24 -6.82 21.21
CA SER A 72 -20.17 -7.90 21.57
C SER A 72 -21.58 -7.67 21.00
N GLU A 73 -22.06 -6.43 20.98
CA GLU A 73 -23.38 -6.06 20.43
C GLU A 73 -23.42 -6.12 18.89
N LEU A 74 -22.27 -6.18 18.21
CA LEU A 74 -22.23 -6.33 16.75
C LEU A 74 -22.59 -7.76 16.32
N TRP A 75 -22.26 -8.76 17.13
CA TRP A 75 -22.51 -10.17 16.83
C TRP A 75 -23.97 -10.57 17.11
N GLU A 76 -24.62 -9.95 18.09
CA GLU A 76 -26.04 -10.20 18.43
C GLU A 76 -27.01 -9.94 17.25
N ARG A 77 -26.60 -9.12 16.28
CA ARG A 77 -27.39 -8.83 15.06
C ARG A 77 -27.15 -9.80 13.92
N ILE A 78 -26.08 -10.58 13.98
CA ILE A 78 -25.73 -11.58 12.96
C ILE A 78 -26.41 -12.90 13.29
N ASP A 79 -26.58 -13.22 14.58
CA ASP A 79 -27.24 -14.44 15.06
C ASP A 79 -28.77 -14.33 15.25
N GLY A 80 -29.36 -13.17 14.93
CA GLY A 80 -30.79 -12.91 15.09
C GLY A 80 -31.59 -13.03 13.79
N GLU A 81 -32.00 -14.25 13.44
CA GLU A 81 -33.13 -14.55 12.53
C GLU A 81 -34.33 -15.10 13.34
#